data_AF-A0A2S6N1J9-F1
#
_entry.id   AF-A0A2S6N1J9-F1
#
_cell.length_a   1.000
_cell.length_b   1.000
_cell.length_c   1.000
_cell.angle_alpha   90.00
_cell.angle_beta   90.00
_cell.angle_gamma   90.00
#
_symmetry.space_group_name_H-M   'P 1'
#
loop_
_entity.id
_entity.type
_entity.pdbx_description
1 polymer ?
#
loop_
_entity_poly.entity_id
_entity_poly.type
_entity_poly.pdbx_seq_one_letter_code
_entity_poly.pdbx_strand_id
1 'polypeptide(L)'
;MTARRVFAFGHSHLGPLIAAYEQQKRTSDLSYELTTYQFLRNDRPHIVKIDKTWQYNPEIERELTDIIVELRPDLVVMMLQGEQIILTGLTVPEKYYDCFFPGDQDTAANHAYEIIPFDLMLKATLLRYELIGNFIPRIRHCLPDASLACCPPPPAEDVRQILQTDTKHAEIAETIERFGLPPAPWRQRIWKLHTLALRTLYQSNRIRFLEPPYASFDPGGFLRPEFRSDLFHGNINYGKALLQQISGVLCEGLVEGASS
;
A
#
# COMPACT_ATOMS: atom_id res chain seq x y z
N MET A 1 32.59 -2.68 3.35
CA MET A 1 31.40 -2.60 4.22
C MET A 1 30.48 -3.73 3.83
N THR A 2 29.86 -4.43 4.79
CA THR A 2 28.81 -5.41 4.47
C THR A 2 27.60 -4.68 3.89
N ALA A 3 26.99 -5.25 2.85
CA ALA A 3 25.77 -4.69 2.27
C ALA A 3 24.68 -4.59 3.36
N ARG A 4 23.90 -3.50 3.34
CA ARG A 4 22.75 -3.36 4.24
C ARG A 4 21.74 -4.45 3.95
N ARG A 5 21.02 -4.93 4.96
CA ARG A 5 19.99 -5.98 4.81
C ARG A 5 18.62 -5.34 4.88
N VAL A 6 17.86 -5.45 3.80
CA VAL A 6 16.47 -4.99 3.73
C VAL A 6 15.56 -6.21 3.70
N PHE A 7 14.56 -6.23 4.56
CA PHE A 7 13.51 -7.24 4.53
C PHE A 7 12.20 -6.62 4.09
N ALA A 8 11.59 -7.13 3.04
CA ALA A 8 10.29 -6.66 2.56
C ALA A 8 9.23 -7.74 2.60
N PHE A 9 8.04 -7.44 3.12
CA PHE A 9 6.95 -8.40 3.13
C PHE A 9 5.59 -7.79 2.82
N GLY A 10 4.69 -8.62 2.30
CA GLY A 10 3.33 -8.21 2.01
C GLY A 10 2.62 -9.06 0.97
N HIS A 11 1.70 -8.45 0.23
CA HIS A 11 0.88 -9.14 -0.78
C HIS A 11 1.39 -8.86 -2.20
N SER A 12 0.49 -8.79 -3.17
CA SER A 12 0.77 -8.61 -4.60
C SER A 12 1.50 -7.30 -4.93
N HIS A 13 1.32 -6.23 -4.14
CA HIS A 13 2.05 -4.97 -4.33
C HIS A 13 3.55 -5.07 -4.10
N LEU A 14 4.04 -6.18 -3.53
CA LEU A 14 5.48 -6.46 -3.45
C LEU A 14 6.08 -6.85 -4.81
N GLY A 15 5.26 -7.37 -5.74
CA GLY A 15 5.70 -7.85 -7.05
C GLY A 15 6.49 -6.82 -7.87
N PRO A 16 5.99 -5.58 -8.05
CA PRO A 16 6.71 -4.53 -8.76
C PRO A 16 8.08 -4.19 -8.14
N LEU A 17 8.18 -4.17 -6.80
CA LEU A 17 9.41 -3.93 -6.08
C LEU A 17 10.44 -5.05 -6.35
N ILE A 18 10.01 -6.31 -6.24
CA ILE A 18 10.84 -7.49 -6.52
C ILE A 18 11.33 -7.46 -7.97
N ALA A 19 10.44 -7.25 -8.92
CA ALA A 19 10.78 -7.22 -10.35
C ALA A 19 11.82 -6.12 -10.66
N ALA A 20 11.67 -4.94 -10.05
CA ALA A 20 12.62 -3.86 -10.20
C ALA A 20 13.98 -4.18 -9.56
N TYR A 21 13.99 -4.80 -8.38
CA TYR A 21 15.20 -5.16 -7.66
C TYR A 21 16.01 -6.20 -8.43
N GLU A 22 15.35 -7.26 -8.91
CA GLU A 22 15.98 -8.30 -9.73
C GLU A 22 16.52 -7.75 -11.05
N GLN A 23 15.86 -6.75 -11.65
CA GLN A 23 16.39 -6.09 -12.83
C GLN A 23 17.63 -5.25 -12.52
N GLN A 24 17.63 -4.49 -11.42
CA GLN A 24 18.77 -3.65 -11.03
C GLN A 24 19.98 -4.47 -10.57
N LYS A 25 19.75 -5.57 -9.84
CA LYS A 25 20.80 -6.50 -9.40
C LYS A 25 21.60 -7.10 -10.57
N ARG A 26 20.99 -7.20 -11.76
CA ARG A 26 21.66 -7.68 -12.98
C ARG A 26 22.51 -6.62 -13.68
N THR A 27 22.24 -5.33 -13.43
CA THR A 27 22.83 -4.21 -14.17
C THR A 27 23.71 -3.30 -13.31
N SER A 28 23.65 -3.44 -11.99
CA SER A 28 24.37 -2.60 -11.03
C SER A 28 24.57 -3.32 -9.69
N ASP A 29 25.63 -2.95 -8.97
CA ASP A 29 25.79 -3.32 -7.56
C ASP A 29 24.85 -2.46 -6.70
N LEU A 30 23.87 -3.11 -6.08
CA LEU A 30 23.00 -2.46 -5.09
C LEU A 30 23.74 -2.36 -3.75
N SER A 31 23.53 -1.25 -3.04
CA SER A 31 24.13 -1.00 -1.72
C SER A 31 23.53 -1.85 -0.59
N TYR A 32 22.50 -2.63 -0.90
CA TYR A 32 21.79 -3.48 0.03
C TYR A 32 21.32 -4.78 -0.62
N GLU A 33 21.14 -5.80 0.20
CA GLU A 33 20.50 -7.05 -0.14
C GLU A 33 19.02 -7.00 0.27
N LEU A 34 18.14 -7.36 -0.66
CA LEU A 34 16.70 -7.48 -0.42
C LEU A 34 16.32 -8.94 -0.21
N THR A 35 15.79 -9.25 0.97
CA THR A 35 15.05 -10.50 1.25
C THR A 35 13.56 -10.21 1.23
N THR A 36 12.75 -11.08 0.62
CA THR A 36 11.31 -10.86 0.51
C THR A 36 10.46 -12.01 1.03
N TYR A 37 9.30 -11.70 1.62
CA TYR A 37 8.29 -12.66 2.02
C TYR A 37 6.90 -12.26 1.50
N GLN A 38 6.36 -13.01 0.53
CA GLN A 38 5.02 -12.79 -0.01
C GLN A 38 3.98 -13.66 0.71
N PHE A 39 2.87 -13.05 1.12
CA PHE A 39 1.78 -13.72 1.83
C PHE A 39 0.93 -14.58 0.89
N LEU A 40 0.82 -14.19 -0.38
CA LEU A 40 0.09 -14.95 -1.38
C LEU A 40 0.90 -16.20 -1.76
N ARG A 41 0.53 -17.33 -1.15
CA ARG A 41 1.15 -18.64 -1.37
C ARG A 41 0.09 -19.69 -1.69
N ASN A 42 0.50 -20.72 -2.43
CA ASN A 42 -0.40 -21.80 -2.86
C ASN A 42 -0.56 -22.92 -1.82
N ASP A 43 0.35 -22.99 -0.84
CA ASP A 43 0.40 -24.06 0.15
C ASP A 43 -0.52 -23.82 1.36
N ARG A 44 -0.84 -22.56 1.68
CA ARG A 44 -1.74 -22.22 2.78
C ARG A 44 -2.36 -20.82 2.64
N PRO A 45 -3.52 -20.56 3.26
CA PRO A 45 -4.10 -19.22 3.32
C PRO A 45 -3.29 -18.32 4.25
N HIS A 46 -3.17 -17.05 3.86
CA HIS A 46 -2.50 -16.03 4.67
C HIS A 46 -3.41 -15.33 5.68
N ILE A 47 -4.72 -15.42 5.48
CA ILE A 47 -5.74 -14.94 6.40
C ILE A 47 -6.61 -16.13 6.79
N VAL A 48 -6.84 -16.30 8.08
CA VAL A 48 -7.64 -17.39 8.65
C VAL A 48 -8.67 -16.82 9.62
N LYS A 49 -9.75 -17.55 9.83
CA LYS A 49 -10.78 -17.20 10.82
C LYS A 49 -10.55 -18.02 12.09
N ILE A 50 -10.19 -17.35 13.19
CA ILE A 50 -9.95 -17.96 14.50
C ILE A 50 -10.89 -17.27 15.49
N ASP A 51 -11.66 -18.05 16.25
CA ASP A 51 -12.65 -17.54 17.22
C ASP A 51 -13.57 -16.45 16.64
N LYS A 52 -14.07 -16.71 15.43
CA LYS A 52 -14.94 -15.82 14.63
C LYS A 52 -14.28 -14.52 14.12
N THR A 53 -13.01 -14.30 14.41
CA THR A 53 -12.26 -13.10 13.99
C THR A 53 -11.33 -13.45 12.83
N TRP A 54 -11.29 -12.59 11.80
CA TRP A 54 -10.32 -12.72 10.72
C TRP A 54 -8.97 -12.18 11.18
N GLN A 55 -7.90 -12.92 10.95
CA GLN A 55 -6.54 -12.50 11.26
C GLN A 55 -5.53 -13.11 10.29
N TYR A 56 -4.32 -12.54 10.21
CA TYR A 56 -3.24 -13.22 9.52
C TYR A 56 -2.96 -14.57 10.16
N ASN A 57 -2.59 -15.54 9.33
CA ASN A 57 -2.28 -16.89 9.75
C ASN A 57 -1.13 -16.86 10.80
N PRO A 58 -1.33 -17.41 12.02
CA PRO A 58 -0.29 -17.41 13.06
C PRO A 58 1.03 -18.07 12.65
N GLU A 59 1.01 -18.99 11.68
CA GLU A 59 2.24 -19.56 11.13
C GLU A 59 3.03 -18.54 10.31
N ILE A 60 2.36 -17.72 9.52
CA ILE A 60 3.00 -16.61 8.79
C ILE A 60 3.59 -15.60 9.77
N GLU A 61 2.85 -15.27 10.82
CA GLU A 61 3.33 -14.36 11.87
C GLU A 61 4.61 -14.87 12.53
N ARG A 62 4.66 -16.18 12.84
CA ARG A 62 5.84 -16.84 13.40
C ARG A 62 7.02 -16.82 12.43
N GLU A 63 6.82 -17.23 11.19
CA GLU A 63 7.88 -17.24 10.18
C GLU A 63 8.45 -15.85 9.92
N LEU A 64 7.60 -14.83 9.83
CA LEU A 64 8.06 -13.45 9.69
C LEU A 64 8.92 -13.03 10.88
N THR A 65 8.49 -13.38 12.09
CA THR A 65 9.23 -13.10 13.32
C THR A 65 10.59 -13.79 13.30
N ASP A 66 10.63 -15.08 12.96
CA ASP A 66 11.86 -15.87 12.87
C ASP A 66 12.82 -15.27 11.84
N ILE A 67 12.32 -14.91 10.65
CA ILE A 67 13.11 -14.25 9.61
C ILE A 67 13.67 -12.93 10.11
N ILE A 68 12.86 -12.08 10.76
CA ILE A 68 13.33 -10.78 11.26
C ILE A 68 14.42 -10.96 12.32
N VAL A 69 14.26 -11.91 13.23
CA VAL A 69 15.21 -12.19 14.31
C VAL A 69 16.53 -12.76 13.77
N GLU A 70 16.46 -13.67 12.79
CA GLU A 70 17.64 -14.29 12.18
C GLU A 70 18.36 -13.31 11.24
N LEU A 71 17.61 -12.68 10.33
CA LEU A 71 18.15 -11.76 9.33
C LEU A 71 18.67 -10.47 9.95
N ARG A 72 18.10 -10.02 11.08
CA ARG A 72 18.40 -8.72 11.73
C ARG A 72 18.52 -7.58 10.70
N PRO A 73 17.45 -7.31 9.94
CA PRO A 73 17.50 -6.34 8.85
C PRO A 73 17.77 -4.93 9.39
N ASP A 74 18.51 -4.14 8.61
CA ASP A 74 18.69 -2.70 8.85
C ASP A 74 17.40 -1.92 8.57
N LEU A 75 16.52 -2.48 7.73
CA LEU A 75 15.26 -1.88 7.34
C LEU A 75 14.21 -2.94 7.05
N VAL A 76 13.00 -2.75 7.59
CA VAL A 76 11.82 -3.54 7.20
C VAL A 76 10.88 -2.71 6.34
N VAL A 77 10.41 -3.27 5.22
CA VAL A 77 9.45 -2.65 4.29
C VAL A 77 8.17 -3.47 4.24
N MET A 78 7.03 -2.83 4.51
CA MET A 78 5.72 -3.45 4.56
C MET A 78 4.85 -2.99 3.39
N MET A 79 4.20 -3.93 2.69
CA MET A 79 3.27 -3.65 1.59
C MET A 79 1.96 -4.43 1.80
N LEU A 80 1.14 -3.99 2.75
CA LEU A 80 -0.08 -4.70 3.19
C LEU A 80 -1.36 -4.01 2.69
N GLN A 81 -2.36 -4.82 2.28
CA GLN A 81 -3.74 -4.40 2.00
C GLN A 81 -3.94 -3.25 0.99
N GLY A 82 -3.12 -3.16 -0.05
CA GLY A 82 -3.29 -2.06 -1.02
C GLY A 82 -4.46 -2.24 -2.00
N GLU A 83 -4.84 -3.48 -2.33
CA GLU A 83 -5.92 -3.76 -3.29
C GLU A 83 -7.28 -3.26 -2.79
N GLN A 84 -7.53 -3.40 -1.48
CA GLN A 84 -8.79 -3.01 -0.84
C GLN A 84 -9.15 -1.54 -1.06
N ILE A 85 -8.15 -0.65 -1.16
CA ILE A 85 -8.35 0.79 -1.40
C ILE A 85 -8.97 1.00 -2.77
N ILE A 86 -8.38 0.38 -3.78
CA ILE A 86 -8.82 0.52 -5.17
C ILE A 86 -10.21 -0.10 -5.33
N LEU A 87 -10.44 -1.30 -4.79
CA LEU A 87 -11.75 -1.95 -4.82
C LEU A 87 -12.84 -1.08 -4.15
N THR A 88 -12.52 -0.43 -3.03
CA THR A 88 -13.47 0.47 -2.37
C THR A 88 -13.81 1.67 -3.25
N GLY A 89 -12.82 2.23 -3.96
CA GLY A 89 -13.05 3.29 -4.94
C GLY A 89 -13.79 2.84 -6.20
N LEU A 90 -13.86 1.56 -6.50
CA LEU A 90 -14.62 1.04 -7.66
C LEU A 90 -16.04 0.61 -7.29
N THR A 91 -16.33 0.46 -6.00
CA THR A 91 -17.64 0.06 -5.51
C THR A 91 -18.60 1.25 -5.57
N VAL A 92 -19.66 1.11 -6.36
CA VAL A 92 -20.71 2.13 -6.45
C VAL A 92 -21.53 2.14 -5.15
N PRO A 93 -21.57 3.26 -4.40
CA PRO A 93 -22.37 3.33 -3.20
C PRO A 93 -23.86 3.48 -3.57
N GLU A 94 -24.76 3.02 -2.68
CA GLU A 94 -26.20 3.25 -2.83
C GLU A 94 -26.53 4.75 -2.92
N LYS A 95 -25.80 5.56 -2.14
CA LYS A 95 -25.83 7.01 -2.19
C LYS A 95 -24.40 7.54 -2.13
N TYR A 96 -24.04 8.40 -3.08
CA TYR A 96 -22.73 9.05 -3.04
C TYR A 96 -22.62 9.93 -1.81
N TYR A 97 -21.45 9.85 -1.18
CA TYR A 97 -21.09 10.63 -0.02
C TYR A 97 -19.71 11.27 -0.22
N ASP A 98 -19.47 12.33 0.55
CA ASP A 98 -18.20 13.04 0.63
C ASP A 98 -17.97 13.59 2.05
N CYS A 99 -16.82 14.19 2.31
CA CYS A 99 -16.49 14.87 3.56
C CYS A 99 -15.57 16.07 3.29
N PHE A 100 -15.43 17.00 4.23
CA PHE A 100 -14.40 18.04 4.15
C PHE A 100 -13.11 17.51 4.80
N PHE A 101 -12.01 17.39 4.06
CA PHE A 101 -10.74 17.02 4.69
C PHE A 101 -10.21 18.18 5.53
N PRO A 102 -9.51 17.92 6.65
CA PRO A 102 -8.85 18.97 7.41
C PRO A 102 -7.88 19.77 6.53
N GLY A 103 -8.12 21.07 6.40
CA GLY A 103 -7.31 21.97 5.58
C GLY A 103 -7.75 22.11 4.12
N ASP A 104 -8.75 21.35 3.66
CA ASP A 104 -9.39 21.59 2.36
C ASP A 104 -10.17 22.92 2.40
N GLN A 105 -10.30 23.57 1.24
CA GLN A 105 -11.28 24.64 1.07
C GLN A 105 -12.70 24.06 0.96
N ASP A 106 -13.72 24.81 1.38
CA ASP A 106 -15.14 24.41 1.34
C ASP A 106 -15.65 24.04 -0.06
N THR A 107 -14.90 24.35 -1.12
CA THR A 107 -15.21 24.00 -2.51
C THR A 107 -14.70 22.61 -2.92
N ALA A 108 -13.92 21.93 -2.08
CA ALA A 108 -13.25 20.68 -2.44
C ALA A 108 -14.17 19.45 -2.37
N ALA A 109 -15.24 19.50 -1.57
CA ALA A 109 -16.23 18.44 -1.49
C ALA A 109 -17.34 18.65 -2.51
N ASN A 110 -17.88 17.56 -3.04
CA ASN A 110 -19.02 17.64 -3.94
C ASN A 110 -20.33 17.81 -3.15
N HIS A 111 -20.89 19.02 -3.18
CA HIS A 111 -22.15 19.37 -2.50
C HIS A 111 -23.39 18.62 -3.05
N ALA A 112 -23.29 17.96 -4.20
CA ALA A 112 -24.33 17.06 -4.69
C ALA A 112 -24.35 15.70 -3.95
N TYR A 113 -23.32 15.40 -3.16
CA TYR A 113 -23.20 14.18 -2.37
C TYR A 113 -23.61 14.42 -0.92
N GLU A 114 -23.95 13.34 -0.22
CA GLU A 114 -24.17 13.41 1.22
C GLU A 114 -22.87 13.73 1.94
N ILE A 115 -22.83 14.84 2.67
CA ILE A 115 -21.65 15.21 3.45
C ILE A 115 -21.68 14.48 4.78
N ILE A 116 -20.69 13.62 5.00
CA ILE A 116 -20.47 12.88 6.24
C ILE A 116 -19.31 13.57 7.00
N PRO A 117 -19.40 13.70 8.34
CA PRO A 117 -18.28 14.18 9.14
C PRO A 117 -16.99 13.39 8.88
N PHE A 118 -15.89 14.11 8.70
CA PHE A 118 -14.61 13.52 8.32
C PHE A 118 -14.07 12.52 9.36
N ASP A 119 -14.26 12.81 10.65
CA ASP A 119 -13.85 11.93 11.75
C ASP A 119 -14.64 10.61 11.74
N LEU A 120 -15.93 10.65 11.42
CA LEU A 120 -16.75 9.45 11.26
C LEU A 120 -16.31 8.61 10.05
N MET A 121 -16.02 9.28 8.93
CA MET A 121 -15.47 8.65 7.72
C MET A 121 -14.14 7.96 8.01
N LEU A 122 -13.19 8.68 8.62
CA LEU A 122 -11.89 8.14 8.99
C LEU A 122 -12.02 6.97 9.96
N LYS A 123 -12.89 7.07 10.97
CA LYS A 123 -13.16 5.99 11.92
C LYS A 123 -13.72 4.74 11.23
N ALA A 124 -14.70 4.91 10.34
CA ALA A 124 -15.25 3.80 9.56
C ALA A 124 -14.19 3.14 8.67
N THR A 125 -13.33 3.94 8.03
CA THR A 125 -12.23 3.43 7.21
C THR A 125 -11.17 2.69 8.04
N LEU A 126 -10.84 3.17 9.24
CA LEU A 126 -9.92 2.48 10.15
C LEU A 126 -10.42 1.07 10.52
N LEU A 127 -11.73 0.90 10.73
CA LEU A 127 -12.32 -0.42 11.03
C LEU A 127 -12.13 -1.41 9.88
N ARG A 128 -12.05 -0.95 8.62
CA ARG A 128 -11.77 -1.84 7.47
C ARG A 128 -10.36 -2.41 7.49
N TYR A 129 -9.46 -1.81 8.25
CA TYR A 129 -8.07 -2.22 8.40
C TYR A 129 -7.80 -2.99 9.69
N GLU A 130 -8.83 -3.58 10.31
CA GLU A 130 -8.70 -4.40 11.51
C GLU A 130 -7.61 -5.49 11.39
N LEU A 131 -7.49 -6.13 10.21
CA LEU A 131 -6.42 -7.11 9.96
C LEU A 131 -5.01 -6.54 10.20
N ILE A 132 -4.73 -5.33 9.70
CA ILE A 132 -3.45 -4.65 9.92
C ILE A 132 -3.37 -4.12 11.36
N GLY A 133 -4.45 -3.52 11.84
CA GLY A 133 -4.55 -2.93 13.18
C GLY A 133 -4.30 -3.95 14.30
N ASN A 134 -4.66 -5.22 14.09
CA ASN A 134 -4.40 -6.30 15.03
C ASN A 134 -3.02 -6.95 14.82
N PHE A 135 -2.52 -6.99 13.59
CA PHE A 135 -1.28 -7.68 13.24
C PHE A 135 -0.02 -6.89 13.61
N ILE A 136 0.01 -5.60 13.25
CA ILE A 136 1.19 -4.76 13.46
C ILE A 136 1.59 -4.68 14.94
N PRO A 137 0.68 -4.45 15.91
CA PRO A 137 1.05 -4.43 17.32
C PRO A 137 1.67 -5.75 17.80
N ARG A 138 1.23 -6.89 17.27
CA ARG A 138 1.77 -8.20 17.66
C ARG A 138 3.21 -8.39 17.21
N ILE A 139 3.55 -7.99 15.99
CA ILE A 139 4.92 -8.15 15.47
C ILE A 139 5.84 -6.96 15.80
N ARG A 140 5.31 -5.85 16.34
CA ARG A 140 6.09 -4.61 16.51
C ARG A 140 7.36 -4.80 17.33
N HIS A 141 7.33 -5.66 18.34
CA HIS A 141 8.46 -5.94 19.21
C HIS A 141 9.66 -6.59 18.49
N CYS A 142 9.43 -7.20 17.32
CA CYS A 142 10.49 -7.78 16.48
C CYS A 142 11.00 -6.80 15.42
N LEU A 143 10.19 -5.80 15.05
CA LEU A 143 10.54 -4.86 13.99
C LEU A 143 11.67 -3.91 14.43
N PRO A 144 12.67 -3.64 13.57
CA PRO A 144 13.64 -2.59 13.84
C PRO A 144 12.96 -1.22 13.86
N ASP A 145 13.59 -0.24 14.50
CA ASP A 145 13.08 1.14 14.53
C ASP A 145 12.97 1.75 13.12
N ALA A 146 13.92 1.38 12.25
CA ALA A 146 13.85 1.65 10.83
C ALA A 146 12.86 0.68 10.16
N SER A 147 11.57 0.98 10.25
CA SER A 147 10.49 0.26 9.58
C SER A 147 9.63 1.21 8.75
N LEU A 148 9.33 0.80 7.52
CA LEU A 148 8.54 1.53 6.53
C LEU A 148 7.31 0.74 6.14
N ALA A 149 6.19 1.43 5.94
CA ALA A 149 5.04 0.90 5.22
C ALA A 149 4.84 1.70 3.93
N CYS A 150 4.87 1.03 2.78
CA CYS A 150 4.65 1.67 1.49
C CYS A 150 3.17 1.92 1.27
N CYS A 151 2.85 3.15 0.89
CA CYS A 151 1.54 3.49 0.40
C CYS A 151 1.24 2.72 -0.91
N PRO A 152 0.03 2.18 -1.07
CA PRO A 152 -0.44 1.67 -2.35
C PRO A 152 -0.41 2.76 -3.44
N PRO A 153 -0.26 2.40 -4.73
CA PRO A 153 -0.26 3.38 -5.81
C PRO A 153 -1.57 4.20 -5.84
N PRO A 154 -1.54 5.43 -6.36
CA PRO A 154 -2.77 6.18 -6.64
C PRO A 154 -3.69 5.42 -7.61
N PRO A 155 -5.00 5.72 -7.63
CA PRO A 155 -5.90 5.09 -8.57
C PRO A 155 -5.60 5.55 -10.00
N ALA A 156 -5.95 4.72 -10.99
CA ALA A 156 -5.92 5.11 -12.39
C ALA A 156 -7.15 5.97 -12.77
N GLU A 157 -7.01 6.97 -13.63
CA GLU A 157 -8.16 7.75 -14.10
C GLU A 157 -9.03 6.96 -15.10
N ASP A 158 -8.39 6.29 -16.06
CA ASP A 158 -8.95 5.63 -17.25
C ASP A 158 -9.35 4.15 -17.03
N VAL A 159 -10.03 3.86 -15.92
CA VAL A 159 -10.42 2.48 -15.53
C VAL A 159 -11.11 1.69 -16.65
N ARG A 160 -12.01 2.32 -17.41
CA ARG A 160 -12.72 1.63 -18.52
C ARG A 160 -11.77 1.15 -19.61
N GLN A 161 -10.75 1.95 -19.95
CA GLN A 161 -9.78 1.59 -20.96
C GLN A 161 -8.92 0.40 -20.50
N ILE A 162 -8.54 0.39 -19.22
CA ILE A 162 -7.80 -0.74 -18.62
C ILE A 162 -8.61 -2.03 -18.75
N LEU A 163 -9.87 -2.01 -18.32
CA LEU A 163 -10.75 -3.19 -18.31
C LEU A 163 -11.09 -3.72 -19.71
N GLN A 164 -11.04 -2.88 -20.75
CA GLN A 164 -11.20 -3.33 -22.14
C GLN A 164 -9.99 -4.14 -22.62
N THR A 165 -8.81 -3.89 -22.05
CA THR A 165 -7.55 -4.52 -22.48
C THR A 165 -7.04 -5.62 -21.56
N ASP A 166 -7.52 -5.67 -20.32
CA ASP A 166 -7.10 -6.64 -19.31
C ASP A 166 -8.25 -7.55 -18.88
N THR A 167 -8.28 -8.76 -19.45
CA THR A 167 -9.31 -9.76 -19.18
C THR A 167 -9.21 -10.37 -17.78
N LYS A 168 -8.13 -10.14 -17.04
CA LYS A 168 -7.95 -10.65 -15.66
C LYS A 168 -8.96 -10.07 -14.68
N HIS A 169 -9.64 -8.99 -15.05
CA HIS A 169 -10.57 -8.25 -14.22
C HIS A 169 -12.00 -8.26 -14.78
N ALA A 170 -12.39 -9.34 -15.48
CA ALA A 170 -13.71 -9.47 -16.10
C ALA A 170 -14.88 -9.24 -15.11
N GLU A 171 -14.81 -9.80 -13.90
CA GLU A 171 -15.85 -9.61 -12.87
C GLU A 171 -16.03 -8.13 -12.46
N ILE A 172 -14.94 -7.36 -12.46
CA ILE A 172 -14.97 -5.93 -12.16
C ILE A 172 -15.58 -5.16 -13.34
N ALA A 173 -15.27 -5.57 -14.58
CA ALA A 173 -15.88 -5.00 -15.77
C ALA A 173 -17.40 -5.22 -15.78
N GLU A 174 -17.86 -6.44 -15.48
CA GLU A 174 -19.29 -6.78 -15.34
C GLU A 174 -19.97 -5.94 -14.24
N THR A 175 -19.31 -5.78 -13.10
CA THR A 175 -19.81 -4.95 -11.99
C THR A 175 -19.97 -3.50 -12.42
N ILE A 176 -18.97 -2.94 -13.11
CA ILE A 176 -19.01 -1.56 -13.61
C ILE A 176 -20.04 -1.37 -14.73
N GLU A 177 -20.26 -2.37 -15.56
CA GLU A 177 -21.32 -2.36 -16.57
C GLU A 177 -22.71 -2.32 -15.91
N ARG A 178 -22.90 -3.13 -14.86
CA ARG A 178 -24.18 -3.24 -14.16
C ARG A 178 -24.51 -2.03 -13.28
N PHE A 179 -23.53 -1.51 -12.54
CA PHE A 179 -23.76 -0.50 -11.51
C PHE A 179 -23.18 0.88 -11.85
N GLY A 180 -22.35 0.97 -12.88
CA GLY A 180 -21.62 2.18 -13.25
C GLY A 180 -20.19 2.22 -12.68
N LEU A 181 -19.41 3.19 -13.15
CA LEU A 181 -18.06 3.48 -12.64
C LEU A 181 -18.13 4.76 -11.80
N PRO A 182 -17.71 4.74 -10.53
CA PRO A 182 -17.63 5.97 -9.75
C PRO A 182 -16.73 7.03 -10.40
N PRO A 183 -17.10 8.32 -10.34
CA PRO A 183 -16.33 9.41 -10.97
C PRO A 183 -14.88 9.45 -10.46
N ALA A 184 -13.93 9.75 -11.34
CA ALA A 184 -12.50 9.76 -10.99
C ALA A 184 -12.15 10.62 -9.76
N PRO A 185 -12.70 11.85 -9.60
CA PRO A 185 -12.46 12.64 -8.38
C PRO A 185 -12.93 11.93 -7.10
N TRP A 186 -14.07 11.23 -7.14
CA TRP A 186 -14.56 10.47 -5.98
C TRP A 186 -13.61 9.32 -5.64
N ARG A 187 -13.13 8.57 -6.63
CA ARG A 187 -12.17 7.47 -6.43
C ARG A 187 -10.87 7.95 -5.80
N GLN A 188 -10.39 9.12 -6.22
CA GLN A 188 -9.22 9.75 -5.62
C GLN A 188 -9.47 10.14 -4.16
N ARG A 189 -10.65 10.68 -3.83
CA ARG A 189 -11.01 11.06 -2.46
C ARG A 189 -11.11 9.85 -1.53
N ILE A 190 -11.70 8.75 -2.01
CA ILE A 190 -11.70 7.47 -1.29
C ILE A 190 -10.26 6.96 -1.07
N TRP A 191 -9.40 7.02 -2.09
CA TRP A 191 -8.00 6.66 -1.94
C TRP A 191 -7.28 7.53 -0.90
N LYS A 192 -7.48 8.86 -0.90
CA LYS A 192 -6.92 9.78 0.11
C LYS A 192 -7.37 9.43 1.54
N LEU A 193 -8.65 9.10 1.72
CA LEU A 193 -9.18 8.71 3.03
C LEU A 193 -8.55 7.41 3.54
N HIS A 194 -8.47 6.40 2.67
CA HIS A 194 -7.88 5.11 3.02
C HIS A 194 -6.37 5.19 3.29
N THR A 195 -5.63 5.96 2.49
CA THR A 195 -4.20 6.18 2.73
C THR A 195 -3.96 6.92 4.03
N LEU A 196 -4.82 7.88 4.41
CA LEU A 196 -4.75 8.53 5.71
C LEU A 196 -5.03 7.56 6.87
N ALA A 197 -6.02 6.67 6.72
CA ALA A 197 -6.31 5.65 7.72
C ALA A 197 -5.11 4.69 7.93
N LEU A 198 -4.51 4.21 6.84
CA LEU A 198 -3.29 3.40 6.90
C LEU A 198 -2.13 4.17 7.53
N ARG A 199 -1.88 5.40 7.11
CA ARG A 199 -0.84 6.27 7.68
C ARG A 199 -1.01 6.40 9.19
N THR A 200 -2.24 6.64 9.66
CA THR A 200 -2.58 6.73 11.08
C THR A 200 -2.23 5.45 11.83
N LEU A 201 -2.61 4.29 11.30
CA LEU A 201 -2.33 2.97 11.92
C LEU A 201 -0.83 2.66 12.00
N TYR A 202 -0.07 2.96 10.95
CA TYR A 202 1.37 2.72 10.94
C TYR A 202 2.11 3.68 11.87
N GLN A 203 1.77 4.97 11.83
CA GLN A 203 2.41 5.98 12.67
C GLN A 203 2.11 5.78 14.16
N SER A 204 0.91 5.32 14.52
CA SER A 204 0.60 4.97 15.92
C SER A 204 1.48 3.82 16.45
N ASN A 205 2.08 3.04 15.56
CA ASN A 205 3.00 1.95 15.87
C ASN A 205 4.48 2.32 15.60
N ARG A 206 4.80 3.61 15.45
CA ARG A 206 6.15 4.13 15.15
C ARG A 206 6.75 3.51 13.88
N ILE A 207 5.91 3.25 12.88
CA ILE A 207 6.32 2.83 11.55
C ILE A 207 6.19 4.04 10.62
N ARG A 208 7.26 4.37 9.89
CA ARG A 208 7.25 5.47 8.93
C ARG A 208 6.39 5.07 7.74
N PHE A 209 5.47 5.96 7.34
CA PHE A 209 4.64 5.74 6.16
C PHE A 209 5.33 6.37 4.95
N LEU A 210 5.59 5.58 3.92
CA LEU A 210 6.25 6.02 2.69
C LEU A 210 5.21 6.34 1.63
N GLU A 211 5.09 7.63 1.30
CA GLU A 211 4.20 8.10 0.24
C GLU A 211 4.59 7.53 -1.13
N PRO A 212 3.63 7.39 -2.07
CA PRO A 212 3.94 6.94 -3.42
C PRO A 212 4.99 7.85 -4.08
N PRO A 213 5.82 7.32 -4.99
CA PRO A 213 6.80 8.14 -5.69
C PRO A 213 6.12 9.34 -6.39
N TYR A 214 6.58 10.56 -6.15
CA TYR A 214 5.97 11.77 -6.71
C TYR A 214 5.88 11.72 -8.25
N ALA A 215 6.89 11.14 -8.91
CA ALA A 215 6.91 10.97 -10.36
C ALA A 215 5.80 10.06 -10.90
N SER A 216 5.16 9.24 -10.04
CA SER A 216 4.07 8.35 -10.45
C SER A 216 2.72 9.04 -10.59
N PHE A 217 2.59 10.30 -10.14
CA PHE A 217 1.37 11.08 -10.24
C PHE A 217 1.33 11.92 -11.52
N ASP A 218 0.19 11.90 -12.21
CA ASP A 218 -0.12 12.89 -13.24
C ASP A 218 -0.57 14.22 -12.60
N PRO A 219 -0.80 15.29 -13.38
CA PRO A 219 -1.26 16.58 -12.84
C PRO A 219 -2.63 16.52 -12.13
N GLY A 220 -3.46 15.51 -12.42
CA GLY A 220 -4.74 15.28 -11.76
C GLY A 220 -4.60 14.51 -10.44
N GLY A 221 -3.41 13.98 -10.14
CA GLY A 221 -3.13 13.16 -8.97
C GLY A 221 -3.56 11.70 -9.12
N PHE A 222 -3.59 11.19 -10.35
CA PHE A 222 -3.82 9.77 -10.66
C PHE A 222 -2.51 9.07 -11.04
N LEU A 223 -2.53 7.74 -11.04
CA LEU A 223 -1.39 6.95 -11.47
C LEU A 223 -1.15 7.11 -12.97
N ARG A 224 0.04 7.59 -13.31
CA ARG A 224 0.52 7.69 -14.68
C ARG A 224 0.58 6.31 -15.37
N PRO A 225 0.16 6.21 -16.65
CA PRO A 225 0.17 4.94 -17.37
C PRO A 225 1.53 4.24 -17.42
N GLU A 226 2.65 4.96 -17.54
CA GLU A 226 4.00 4.39 -17.58
C GLU A 226 4.46 3.74 -16.27
N PHE A 227 3.73 3.98 -15.17
CA PHE A 227 3.94 3.37 -13.86
C PHE A 227 2.92 2.27 -13.52
N ARG A 228 1.95 2.01 -14.41
CA ARG A 228 0.84 1.09 -14.17
C ARG A 228 1.07 -0.28 -14.83
N SER A 229 0.69 -1.34 -14.13
CA SER A 229 0.66 -2.71 -14.68
C SER A 229 -0.76 -3.11 -15.04
N ASP A 230 -1.68 -2.97 -14.09
CA ASP A 230 -3.09 -3.30 -14.22
C ASP A 230 -3.94 -2.31 -13.40
N LEU A 231 -5.16 -2.69 -13.04
CA LEU A 231 -6.07 -1.84 -12.27
C LEU A 231 -5.57 -1.54 -10.85
N PHE A 232 -4.79 -2.45 -10.27
CA PHE A 232 -4.42 -2.44 -8.85
C PHE A 232 -2.93 -2.16 -8.64
N HIS A 233 -2.08 -2.61 -9.56
CA HIS A 233 -0.64 -2.71 -9.35
C HIS A 233 0.12 -1.68 -10.19
N GLY A 234 1.17 -1.13 -9.57
CA GLY A 234 2.23 -0.49 -10.32
C GLY A 234 3.01 -1.51 -11.16
N ASN A 235 3.78 -1.05 -12.14
CA ASN A 235 4.67 -1.90 -12.93
C ASN A 235 6.13 -1.79 -12.44
N ILE A 236 7.06 -2.35 -13.20
CA ILE A 236 8.49 -2.32 -12.86
C ILE A 236 9.07 -0.89 -12.74
N ASN A 237 8.56 0.09 -13.47
CA ASN A 237 9.00 1.48 -13.33
C ASN A 237 8.55 2.06 -11.98
N TYR A 238 7.37 1.67 -11.49
CA TYR A 238 6.91 2.00 -10.14
C TYR A 238 7.81 1.35 -9.09
N GLY A 239 8.15 0.08 -9.28
CA GLY A 239 9.12 -0.62 -8.44
C GLY A 239 10.47 0.10 -8.38
N LYS A 240 11.00 0.57 -9.51
CA LYS A 240 12.28 1.33 -9.55
C LYS A 240 12.21 2.62 -8.76
N ALA A 241 11.10 3.37 -8.89
CA ALA A 241 10.90 4.60 -8.16
C ALA A 241 10.77 4.35 -6.64
N LEU A 242 10.13 3.24 -6.23
CA LEU A 242 10.12 2.81 -4.82
C LEU A 242 11.52 2.44 -4.31
N LEU A 243 12.32 1.70 -5.09
CA LEU A 243 13.69 1.34 -4.69
C LEU A 243 14.57 2.58 -4.49
N GLN A 244 14.37 3.63 -5.30
CA GLN A 244 15.06 4.91 -5.11
C GLN A 244 14.66 5.57 -3.79
N GLN A 245 13.36 5.61 -3.46
CA GLN A 245 12.91 6.13 -2.16
C GLN A 245 13.47 5.32 -0.98
N ILE A 246 13.44 3.98 -1.07
CA ILE A 246 13.98 3.08 -0.03
C ILE A 246 15.49 3.31 0.15
N SER A 247 16.23 3.46 -0.95
CA SER A 247 17.66 3.78 -0.90
C SER A 247 17.91 5.13 -0.23
N GLY A 248 17.07 6.13 -0.52
CA GLY A 248 17.11 7.43 0.16
C GLY A 248 16.96 7.31 1.68
N VAL A 249 16.00 6.51 2.15
CA VAL A 249 15.80 6.27 3.58
C VAL A 249 17.01 5.57 4.23
N LEU A 250 17.60 4.58 3.54
CA LEU A 250 18.81 3.91 4.02
C LEU A 250 20.00 4.88 4.13
N CYS A 251 20.10 5.86 3.23
CA CYS A 251 21.13 6.90 3.27
C CYS A 251 20.89 7.93 4.37
N GLU A 252 19.65 8.35 4.63
CA GLU A 252 19.30 9.26 5.73
C GLU A 252 19.72 8.70 7.09
N GLY A 253 19.45 7.40 7.33
CA GLY A 253 19.82 6.71 8.57
C GLY A 253 21.34 6.59 8.82
N LEU A 254 22.18 6.81 7.79
CA LEU A 254 23.64 6.85 7.95
C LEU A 254 24.13 8.18 8.55
N VAL A 255 23.40 9.27 8.37
CA VAL A 255 23.82 10.62 8.81
C VAL A 255 23.54 10.82 10.31
N GLU A 256 22.41 10.29 10.80
CA GLU A 256 22.05 10.40 12.22
C GLU A 256 22.93 9.53 13.14
N GLY A 257 23.42 8.38 12.65
CA GLY A 257 24.29 7.48 13.41
C GLY A 257 25.78 7.85 13.43
N ALA A 258 26.22 8.82 12.62
CA ALA A 258 27.62 9.29 12.59
C ALA A 258 27.88 10.49 13.53
N SER A 259 26.83 10.98 14.20
CA SER A 259 26.87 12.16 15.06
C SER A 259 26.75 11.85 16.55
N SER A 260 26.86 10.57 16.94
CA SER A 260 26.76 10.08 18.33
C SER A 260 28.04 9.43 18.82
#